data_AF-A0A443RUQ2-F1
#
_entry.id   AF-A0A443RUQ2-F1
#
_cell.length_a   1.000
_cell.length_b   1.000
_cell.length_c   1.000
_cell.angle_alpha   90.00
_cell.angle_beta   90.00
_cell.angle_gamma   90.00
#
_symmetry.space_group_name_H-M   'P 1'
#
loop_
_entity.id
_entity.type
_entity.pdbx_description
1 polymer ?
#
loop_
_entity_poly.entity_id
_entity_poly.type
_entity_poly.pdbx_seq_one_letter_code
_entity_poly.pdbx_strand_id
1 'polypeptide(L)'
;MSHLIILMEHLTLSHSERILSMVTKSNKKYRFGNEVVNEVNTHNHERRDIEIAAKHFIAEIKQQAVTQMQTPQQILASTSTSLSSAVAGKLPNVQYLTRTIQRKRQKTANSLPKANSLMELRLSGEYTKTFKNEEFILHDSGPQDERIILFGTQRNLDLLASSPHWFADGTFKTTPPLFSQIYTIHGIKYNSVLPS
;
A
#
# COMPACT_ATOMS: atom_id res chain seq x y z
N MET A 1 -22.57 11.75 5.11
CA MET A 1 -22.96 10.46 5.72
C MET A 1 -21.67 9.69 5.99
N SER A 2 -21.42 9.38 7.26
CA SER A 2 -20.08 9.30 7.85
C SER A 2 -19.79 7.86 8.28
N HIS A 3 -18.78 7.22 7.68
CA HIS A 3 -18.32 5.88 8.04
C HIS A 3 -17.04 6.03 8.89
N LEU A 4 -17.05 5.55 10.14
CA LEU A 4 -16.02 5.80 11.16
C LEU A 4 -15.33 4.48 11.57
N ILE A 5 -14.02 4.35 11.37
CA ILE A 5 -13.17 3.38 12.10
C ILE A 5 -12.52 4.12 13.25
N ILE A 6 -12.47 3.55 14.46
CA ILE A 6 -11.57 4.08 15.50
C ILE A 6 -10.28 3.25 15.54
N LEU A 7 -9.17 3.77 15.02
CA LEU A 7 -7.90 3.03 14.85
C LEU A 7 -6.79 3.63 15.71
N MET A 8 -6.26 2.79 16.60
CA MET A 8 -5.23 3.08 17.59
C MET A 8 -3.85 2.60 17.10
N GLU A 9 -3.03 3.47 16.50
CA GLU A 9 -1.64 3.12 16.25
C GLU A 9 -0.67 4.32 16.25
N HIS A 10 0.50 4.08 16.83
CA HIS A 10 1.64 4.97 16.96
C HIS A 10 2.64 4.63 15.85
N LEU A 11 2.98 5.57 14.95
CA LEU A 11 4.33 5.66 14.36
C LEU A 11 4.53 6.95 13.55
N THR A 12 5.72 7.48 13.76
CA THR A 12 6.29 8.76 13.34
C THR A 12 6.60 8.86 11.84
N LEU A 13 6.66 10.13 11.42
CA LEU A 13 7.45 10.71 10.33
C LEU A 13 6.89 10.64 8.91
N SER A 14 6.65 11.87 8.42
CA SER A 14 7.23 12.43 7.20
C SER A 14 7.09 11.58 5.93
N HIS A 15 6.25 12.06 5.02
CA HIS A 15 6.65 12.48 3.67
C HIS A 15 5.37 12.80 2.90
N SER A 16 5.03 14.08 2.86
CA SER A 16 4.11 14.60 1.87
C SER A 16 4.78 14.55 0.50
N GLU A 17 4.25 13.80 -0.45
CA GLU A 17 4.35 14.18 -1.87
C GLU A 17 3.17 13.63 -2.69
N ARG A 18 2.43 14.60 -3.25
CA ARG A 18 2.12 14.71 -4.69
C ARG A 18 1.61 13.45 -5.40
N ILE A 19 0.30 13.42 -5.60
CA ILE A 19 -0.30 12.77 -6.77
C ILE A 19 -0.73 13.89 -7.72
N LEU A 20 0.03 14.08 -8.80
CA LEU A 20 -0.51 14.73 -10.01
C LEU A 20 0.12 14.12 -11.27
N SER A 21 -0.75 13.76 -12.20
CA SER A 21 -0.52 13.32 -13.58
C SER A 21 -0.21 11.83 -13.82
N MET A 22 -1.28 11.06 -14.05
CA MET A 22 -1.28 9.96 -15.02
C MET A 22 -2.60 10.00 -15.77
N VAL A 23 -2.62 10.66 -16.93
CA VAL A 23 -3.62 10.41 -17.97
C VAL A 23 -2.88 9.83 -19.16
N THR A 24 -3.09 8.54 -19.38
CA THR A 24 -2.59 7.71 -20.47
C THR A 24 -3.20 8.14 -21.81
N LYS A 25 -2.37 8.54 -22.78
CA LYS A 25 -2.77 8.66 -24.20
C LYS A 25 -3.05 7.26 -24.76
N SER A 26 -4.32 6.96 -25.02
CA SER A 26 -4.76 5.77 -25.76
C SER A 26 -4.81 6.08 -27.26
N ASN A 27 -3.91 5.51 -28.06
CA ASN A 27 -3.97 5.60 -29.53
C ASN A 27 -5.03 4.63 -30.06
N LYS A 28 -6.25 5.14 -30.34
CA LYS A 28 -7.27 4.40 -31.10
C LYS A 28 -7.05 4.61 -32.61
N LYS A 29 -7.18 3.53 -33.40
CA LYS A 29 -7.23 3.59 -34.86
C LYS A 29 -8.68 3.82 -35.31
N TYR A 30 -8.90 4.73 -36.26
CA TYR A 30 -10.19 4.91 -36.93
C TYR A 30 -10.09 4.38 -38.37
N ARG A 31 -11.12 3.67 -38.83
CA ARG A 31 -11.31 3.24 -40.22
C ARG A 31 -12.62 3.84 -40.73
N PHE A 32 -12.62 4.39 -41.94
CA PHE A 32 -13.82 4.77 -42.68
C PHE A 32 -13.74 4.09 -44.05
N GLY A 33 -14.46 2.98 -44.25
CA GLY A 33 -14.38 2.18 -45.48
C GLY A 33 -13.05 1.45 -45.68
N ASN A 34 -12.69 1.22 -46.95
CA ASN A 34 -11.50 0.46 -47.38
C ASN A 34 -10.22 1.31 -47.55
N GLU A 35 -10.27 2.62 -47.31
CA GLU A 35 -9.09 3.48 -47.38
C GLU A 35 -8.58 3.87 -45.99
N VAL A 36 -7.26 3.77 -45.81
CA VAL A 36 -6.54 4.15 -44.59
C VAL A 36 -6.16 5.63 -44.70
N VAL A 37 -6.82 6.52 -43.95
CA VAL A 37 -6.66 7.99 -44.07
C VAL A 37 -5.48 8.55 -43.26
N ASN A 38 -4.61 7.72 -42.67
CA ASN A 38 -3.34 8.21 -42.09
C ASN A 38 -2.36 7.06 -41.80
N GLU A 39 -1.24 7.04 -42.50
CA GLU A 39 -0.03 6.33 -42.06
C GLU A 39 0.80 7.26 -41.17
N VAL A 40 0.67 7.10 -39.86
CA VAL A 40 1.68 7.61 -38.93
C VAL A 40 2.23 6.41 -38.17
N ASN A 41 3.31 5.82 -38.68
CA ASN A 41 4.36 5.17 -37.88
C ASN A 41 5.46 4.56 -38.76
N THR A 42 6.18 5.41 -39.49
CA THR A 42 7.58 5.11 -39.79
C THR A 42 8.39 5.43 -38.53
N HIS A 43 8.58 4.43 -37.67
CA HIS A 43 9.47 4.56 -36.51
C HIS A 43 10.93 4.65 -36.99
N ASN A 44 11.41 5.87 -37.23
CA ASN A 44 12.81 6.17 -37.58
C ASN A 44 13.65 6.44 -36.31
N HIS A 45 13.62 5.51 -35.35
CA HIS A 45 14.48 5.57 -34.18
C HIS A 45 15.24 4.26 -34.05
N GLU A 46 16.52 4.36 -33.72
CA GLU A 46 17.38 3.21 -33.45
C GLU A 46 16.77 2.28 -32.40
N ARG A 47 16.97 0.97 -32.58
CA ARG A 47 16.45 -0.06 -31.67
C ARG A 47 16.90 0.25 -30.24
N ARG A 48 15.95 0.42 -29.33
CA ARG A 48 16.21 0.71 -27.91
C ARG A 48 16.53 -0.55 -27.12
N ASP A 49 17.45 -1.37 -27.63
CA ASP A 49 17.76 -2.69 -27.09
C ASP A 49 18.21 -2.60 -25.62
N ILE A 50 18.90 -1.53 -25.25
CA ILE A 50 19.35 -1.25 -23.88
C ILE A 50 18.16 -0.95 -22.94
N GLU A 51 17.15 -0.19 -23.39
CA GLU A 51 15.96 0.11 -22.57
C GLU A 51 15.10 -1.15 -22.37
N ILE A 52 15.01 -1.98 -23.42
CA ILE A 52 14.27 -3.25 -23.37
C ILE A 52 14.96 -4.20 -22.38
N ALA A 53 16.29 -4.33 -22.45
CA ALA A 53 17.06 -5.14 -21.52
C ALA A 53 16.94 -4.65 -20.07
N ALA A 54 16.97 -3.34 -19.82
CA ALA A 54 16.76 -2.77 -18.49
C ALA A 54 15.36 -3.08 -17.94
N LYS A 55 14.32 -3.03 -18.79
CA LYS A 55 12.96 -3.44 -18.40
C LYS A 55 12.88 -4.93 -18.09
N HIS A 56 13.54 -5.77 -18.87
CA HIS A 56 13.60 -7.21 -18.63
C HIS A 56 14.24 -7.52 -17.28
N PHE A 57 15.37 -6.89 -16.97
CA PHE A 57 16.02 -6.99 -15.66
C PHE A 57 15.07 -6.64 -14.50
N ILE A 58 14.35 -5.51 -14.60
CA ILE A 58 13.39 -5.10 -13.56
C ILE A 58 12.24 -6.11 -13.45
N ALA A 59 11.80 -6.70 -14.55
CA ALA A 59 10.77 -7.74 -14.54
C ALA A 59 11.27 -9.02 -13.84
N GLU A 60 12.50 -9.42 -14.11
CA GLU A 60 13.13 -10.59 -13.52
C GLU A 60 13.30 -10.46 -12.00
N ILE A 61 13.86 -9.35 -11.50
CA ILE A 61 13.99 -9.15 -10.05
C ILE A 61 12.62 -9.11 -9.36
N LYS A 62 11.57 -8.63 -10.04
CA LYS A 62 10.20 -8.64 -9.52
C LYS A 62 9.62 -10.05 -9.47
N GLN A 63 10.00 -10.93 -10.40
CA GLN A 63 9.59 -12.33 -10.41
C GLN A 63 10.31 -13.09 -9.29
N GLN A 64 11.64 -12.98 -9.22
CA GLN A 64 12.46 -13.60 -8.16
C GLN A 64 12.06 -13.13 -6.76
N ALA A 65 11.64 -11.87 -6.62
CA ALA A 65 11.13 -11.34 -5.36
C ALA A 65 9.98 -12.17 -4.77
N VAL A 66 9.15 -12.81 -5.61
CA VAL A 66 7.97 -13.58 -5.17
C VAL A 66 8.23 -15.08 -5.14
N THR A 67 9.13 -15.57 -5.98
CA THR A 67 9.39 -17.02 -6.11
C THR A 67 10.52 -17.51 -5.21
N GLN A 68 11.39 -16.61 -4.73
CA GLN A 68 12.59 -16.98 -3.98
C GLN A 68 12.67 -16.27 -2.62
N MET A 69 13.22 -16.96 -1.63
CA MET A 69 13.41 -16.47 -0.24
C MET A 69 14.71 -15.67 -0.02
N GLN A 70 15.51 -15.44 -1.07
CA GLN A 70 16.77 -14.72 -1.00
C GLN A 70 16.60 -13.27 -0.50
N THR A 71 17.63 -12.64 0.05
CA THR A 71 17.57 -11.21 0.39
C THR A 71 17.51 -10.34 -0.87
N PRO A 72 17.01 -9.09 -0.82
CA PRO A 72 17.03 -8.19 -1.97
C PRO A 72 18.44 -7.98 -2.56
N GLN A 73 19.46 -7.97 -1.70
CA GLN A 73 20.86 -7.85 -2.12
C GLN A 73 21.32 -9.10 -2.89
N GLN A 74 20.94 -10.29 -2.42
CA GLN A 74 21.24 -11.55 -3.11
C GLN A 74 20.57 -11.62 -4.49
N ILE A 75 19.30 -11.24 -4.60
CA ILE A 75 18.57 -11.19 -5.88
C ILE A 75 19.27 -10.24 -6.85
N LEU A 76 19.60 -9.02 -6.40
CA LEU A 76 20.28 -8.04 -7.25
C LEU A 76 21.65 -8.54 -7.69
N ALA A 77 22.44 -9.11 -6.78
CA ALA A 77 23.75 -9.65 -7.11
C ALA A 77 23.65 -10.78 -8.14
N SER A 78 22.75 -11.75 -7.95
CA SER A 78 22.59 -12.86 -8.89
C SER A 78 22.16 -12.41 -10.27
N THR A 79 21.16 -11.50 -10.35
CA THR A 79 20.64 -11.03 -11.63
C THR A 79 21.61 -10.09 -12.34
N SER A 80 22.40 -9.31 -11.60
CA SER A 80 23.38 -8.38 -12.18
C SER A 80 24.56 -9.08 -12.87
N THR A 81 24.86 -10.33 -12.53
CA THR A 81 25.92 -11.13 -13.18
C THR A 81 25.72 -11.26 -14.70
N SER A 82 24.46 -11.30 -15.14
CA SER A 82 24.08 -11.44 -16.55
C SER A 82 23.94 -10.10 -17.28
N LEU A 83 24.25 -8.98 -16.62
CA LEU A 83 23.97 -7.64 -17.12
C LEU A 83 25.20 -7.02 -17.80
N SER A 84 25.02 -6.43 -18.99
CA SER A 84 26.08 -5.67 -19.64
C SER A 84 26.26 -4.29 -18.98
N SER A 85 27.48 -3.75 -19.03
CA SER A 85 27.79 -2.42 -18.47
C SER A 85 26.93 -1.30 -19.07
N ALA A 86 26.55 -1.41 -20.35
CA ALA A 86 25.72 -0.43 -21.03
C ALA A 86 24.28 -0.41 -20.47
N VAL A 87 23.74 -1.58 -20.09
CA VAL A 87 22.43 -1.70 -19.47
C VAL A 87 22.48 -1.27 -18.00
N ALA A 88 23.56 -1.58 -17.28
CA ALA A 88 23.77 -1.15 -15.90
C ALA A 88 23.68 0.38 -15.75
N GLY A 89 24.26 1.14 -16.69
CA GLY A 89 24.19 2.61 -16.72
C GLY A 89 22.79 3.19 -16.96
N LYS A 90 21.81 2.37 -17.39
CA LYS A 90 20.40 2.77 -17.58
C LYS A 90 19.49 2.29 -16.45
N LEU A 91 19.99 1.51 -15.50
CA LEU A 91 19.19 1.05 -14.38
C LEU A 91 18.94 2.18 -13.36
N PRO A 92 17.78 2.16 -12.67
CA PRO A 92 17.57 2.95 -11.46
C PRO A 92 18.60 2.60 -10.38
N ASN A 93 18.76 3.48 -9.40
CA ASN A 93 19.67 3.23 -8.30
C ASN A 93 19.31 1.95 -7.51
N VAL A 94 20.30 1.37 -6.85
CA VAL A 94 20.18 0.10 -6.10
C VAL A 94 19.12 0.18 -4.99
N GLN A 95 18.97 1.34 -4.35
CA GLN A 95 17.96 1.57 -3.32
C GLN A 95 16.53 1.44 -3.87
N TYR A 96 16.28 2.01 -5.05
CA TYR A 96 15.00 1.91 -5.74
C TYR A 96 14.68 0.47 -6.13
N LEU A 97 15.67 -0.28 -6.62
CA LEU A 97 15.52 -1.69 -6.97
C LEU A 97 15.22 -2.54 -5.72
N THR A 98 15.95 -2.30 -4.63
CA THR A 98 15.72 -2.93 -3.32
C THR A 98 14.30 -2.68 -2.82
N ARG A 99 13.85 -1.42 -2.86
CA ARG A 99 12.48 -1.03 -2.48
C ARG A 99 11.44 -1.69 -3.39
N THR A 100 11.74 -1.84 -4.68
CA THR A 100 10.85 -2.52 -5.64
C THR A 100 10.65 -3.99 -5.26
N ILE A 101 11.74 -4.70 -4.90
CA ILE A 101 11.69 -6.10 -4.44
C ILE A 101 10.85 -6.20 -3.16
N GLN A 102 11.14 -5.36 -2.16
CA GLN A 102 10.42 -5.35 -0.88
C GLN A 102 8.93 -5.06 -1.05
N ARG A 103 8.56 -4.04 -1.84
CA ARG A 103 7.15 -3.72 -2.12
C ARG A 103 6.43 -4.87 -2.81
N LYS A 104 7.11 -5.55 -3.75
CA LYS A 104 6.51 -6.69 -4.45
C LYS A 104 6.27 -7.86 -3.50
N ARG A 105 7.22 -8.15 -2.61
CA ARG A 105 7.06 -9.14 -1.52
C ARG A 105 5.92 -8.77 -0.59
N GLN A 106 5.91 -7.56 -0.07
CA GLN A 106 4.87 -7.09 0.84
C GLN A 106 3.49 -7.16 0.19
N LYS A 107 3.37 -6.78 -1.09
CA LYS A 107 2.11 -6.87 -1.82
C LYS A 107 1.61 -8.32 -1.99
N THR A 108 2.51 -9.28 -2.16
CA THR A 108 2.12 -10.69 -2.28
C THR A 108 1.89 -11.35 -0.92
N ALA A 109 2.79 -11.14 0.05
CA ALA A 109 2.69 -11.70 1.40
C ALA A 109 1.52 -11.12 2.17
N ASN A 110 1.25 -9.82 2.02
CA ASN A 110 0.08 -9.15 2.61
C ASN A 110 -1.12 -9.15 1.65
N SER A 111 -1.21 -10.13 0.75
CA SER A 111 -2.45 -10.38 -0.01
C SER A 111 -3.48 -11.00 0.94
N LEU A 112 -3.88 -10.24 1.96
CA LEU A 112 -5.11 -10.45 2.69
C LEU A 112 -6.24 -10.58 1.66
N PRO A 113 -7.23 -11.45 1.88
CA PRO A 113 -8.43 -11.45 1.06
C PRO A 113 -9.00 -10.03 1.07
N LYS A 114 -8.88 -9.36 -0.06
CA LYS A 114 -9.33 -7.98 -0.21
C LYS A 114 -10.85 -8.02 -0.22
N ALA A 115 -11.46 -7.69 0.90
CA ALA A 115 -12.90 -7.44 0.93
C ALA A 115 -13.21 -6.29 -0.03
N ASN A 116 -14.23 -6.47 -0.86
CA ASN A 116 -14.66 -5.43 -1.82
C ASN A 116 -15.81 -4.58 -1.27
N SER A 117 -16.42 -5.03 -0.16
CA SER A 117 -17.47 -4.31 0.57
C SER A 117 -17.32 -4.51 2.09
N LEU A 118 -17.95 -3.63 2.88
CA LEU A 118 -18.00 -3.76 4.35
C LEU A 118 -18.86 -4.95 4.82
N MET A 119 -19.82 -5.40 3.99
CA MET A 119 -20.62 -6.60 4.22
C MET A 119 -19.78 -7.88 4.15
N GLU A 120 -18.80 -7.94 3.23
CA GLU A 120 -17.90 -9.07 3.03
C GLU A 120 -16.74 -9.12 4.05
N LEU A 121 -16.42 -7.98 4.67
CA LEU A 121 -15.32 -7.90 5.62
C LEU A 121 -15.58 -8.86 6.80
N ARG A 122 -14.64 -9.78 7.04
CA ARG A 122 -14.66 -10.72 8.17
C ARG A 122 -13.37 -10.54 8.95
N LEU A 123 -13.50 -10.16 10.22
CA LEU A 123 -12.39 -10.09 11.17
C LEU A 123 -12.38 -11.41 11.95
N SER A 124 -11.29 -12.16 11.89
CA SER A 124 -11.17 -13.44 12.59
C SER A 124 -9.73 -13.74 12.98
N GLY A 125 -9.56 -14.62 13.97
CA GLY A 125 -8.25 -15.11 14.40
C GLY A 125 -7.34 -13.99 14.91
N GLU A 126 -6.19 -13.84 14.26
CA GLU A 126 -5.14 -12.90 14.67
C GLU A 126 -5.56 -11.43 14.51
N TYR A 127 -6.57 -11.13 13.67
CA TYR A 127 -7.03 -9.75 13.43
C TYR A 127 -7.98 -9.21 14.51
N THR A 128 -8.36 -10.03 15.48
CA THR A 128 -9.22 -9.62 16.60
C THR A 128 -8.46 -9.42 17.91
N LYS A 129 -7.15 -9.65 17.88
CA LYS A 129 -6.29 -9.67 19.07
C LYS A 129 -5.01 -8.85 18.89
N THR A 130 -4.45 -8.41 20.00
CA THR A 130 -3.12 -7.79 20.03
C THR A 130 -2.02 -8.85 19.88
N PHE A 131 -0.77 -8.42 19.65
CA PHE A 131 0.40 -9.31 19.69
C PHE A 131 0.61 -10.02 21.04
N LYS A 132 0.01 -9.50 22.11
CA LYS A 132 0.00 -10.12 23.45
C LYS A 132 -1.21 -11.04 23.65
N ASN A 133 -1.98 -11.32 22.59
CA ASN A 133 -3.17 -12.17 22.59
C ASN A 133 -4.32 -11.60 23.45
N GLU A 134 -4.35 -10.29 23.67
CA GLU A 134 -5.46 -9.57 24.33
C GLU A 134 -6.54 -9.23 23.30
N GLU A 135 -7.82 -9.21 23.69
CA GLU A 135 -8.90 -8.77 22.78
C GLU A 135 -8.71 -7.32 22.36
N PHE A 136 -8.86 -7.06 21.06
CA PHE A 136 -8.59 -5.75 20.47
C PHE A 136 -9.79 -5.15 19.72
N ILE A 137 -10.91 -5.87 19.63
CA ILE A 137 -12.18 -5.36 19.09
C ILE A 137 -13.14 -5.17 20.25
N LEU A 138 -13.41 -3.92 20.60
CA LEU A 138 -14.36 -3.56 21.66
C LEU A 138 -15.79 -3.59 21.15
N HIS A 139 -15.99 -3.22 19.88
CA HIS A 139 -17.30 -3.22 19.25
C HIS A 139 -17.19 -3.40 17.74
N ASP A 140 -18.16 -4.10 17.17
CA ASP A 140 -18.35 -4.25 15.74
C ASP A 140 -19.85 -4.28 15.45
N SER A 141 -20.34 -3.29 14.69
CA SER A 141 -21.76 -3.20 14.35
C SER A 141 -22.22 -4.27 13.36
N GLY A 142 -21.30 -5.07 12.83
CA GLY A 142 -21.59 -6.19 11.95
C GLY A 142 -21.63 -5.83 10.46
N PRO A 143 -21.93 -6.82 9.60
CA PRO A 143 -21.82 -6.67 8.14
C PRO A 143 -22.95 -5.80 7.56
N GLN A 144 -22.66 -4.52 7.41
CA GLN A 144 -23.55 -3.52 6.82
C GLN A 144 -22.75 -2.46 6.07
N ASP A 145 -23.42 -1.62 5.29
CA ASP A 145 -22.77 -0.55 4.51
C ASP A 145 -22.18 0.53 5.41
N GLU A 146 -22.81 0.83 6.55
CA GLU A 146 -22.32 1.79 7.54
C GLU A 146 -21.74 1.08 8.76
N ARG A 147 -20.79 0.17 8.53
CA ARG A 147 -20.17 -0.60 9.59
C ARG A 147 -19.23 0.26 10.44
N ILE A 148 -19.40 0.19 11.76
CA ILE A 148 -18.53 0.83 12.74
C ILE A 148 -17.77 -0.26 13.48
N ILE A 149 -16.45 -0.12 13.54
CA ILE A 149 -15.57 -1.02 14.30
C ILE A 149 -14.74 -0.18 15.26
N LEU A 150 -14.84 -0.51 16.54
CA LEU A 150 -14.09 0.11 17.62
C LEU A 150 -12.94 -0.81 18.02
N PHE A 151 -11.72 -0.36 17.72
CA PHE A 151 -10.52 -1.04 18.17
C PHE A 151 -10.04 -0.46 19.50
N GLY A 152 -9.54 -1.32 20.37
CA GLY A 152 -9.04 -0.95 21.68
C GLY A 152 -9.01 -2.14 22.63
N THR A 153 -8.40 -1.95 23.78
CA THR A 153 -8.34 -2.95 24.86
C THR A 153 -9.08 -2.43 26.09
N GLN A 154 -9.42 -3.32 27.03
CA GLN A 154 -9.99 -2.89 28.32
C GLN A 154 -9.09 -1.87 29.03
N ARG A 155 -7.76 -2.06 28.94
CA ARG A 155 -6.79 -1.12 29.51
C ARG A 155 -6.91 0.28 28.89
N ASN A 156 -7.19 0.38 27.59
CA ASN A 156 -7.42 1.66 26.94
C ASN A 156 -8.65 2.37 27.51
N LEU A 157 -9.74 1.63 27.73
CA LEU A 157 -10.95 2.15 28.36
C LEU A 157 -10.70 2.61 29.80
N ASP A 158 -9.95 1.84 30.59
CA ASP A 158 -9.61 2.20 31.97
C ASP A 158 -8.77 3.49 32.00
N LEU A 159 -7.84 3.64 31.05
CA LEU A 159 -7.03 4.84 30.89
C LEU A 159 -7.90 6.06 30.56
N LEU A 160 -8.81 5.92 29.59
CA LEU A 160 -9.75 6.97 29.24
C LEU A 160 -10.65 7.34 30.41
N ALA A 161 -11.22 6.36 31.11
CA ALA A 161 -12.08 6.58 32.27
C ALA A 161 -11.37 7.34 33.40
N SER A 162 -10.07 7.11 33.59
CA SER A 162 -9.25 7.80 34.59
C SER A 162 -8.67 9.15 34.11
N SER A 163 -8.76 9.47 32.82
CA SER A 163 -8.16 10.67 32.25
C SER A 163 -9.06 11.90 32.44
N PRO A 164 -8.55 13.01 32.99
CA PRO A 164 -9.34 14.24 33.15
C PRO A 164 -9.63 14.95 31.83
N HIS A 165 -8.84 14.66 30.78
CA HIS A 165 -8.93 15.29 29.47
C HIS A 165 -8.88 14.25 28.37
N TRP A 166 -9.80 14.37 27.41
CA TRP A 166 -9.84 13.55 26.20
C TRP A 166 -9.59 14.44 24.99
N PHE A 167 -8.76 13.95 24.07
CA PHE A 167 -8.60 14.54 22.74
C PHE A 167 -9.15 13.57 21.73
N ALA A 168 -9.81 14.09 20.71
CA ALA A 168 -10.29 13.26 19.64
C ALA A 168 -10.05 13.91 18.29
N ASP A 169 -9.54 13.14 17.33
CA ASP A 169 -9.23 13.61 15.99
C ASP A 169 -9.70 12.61 14.94
N GLY A 170 -10.21 13.15 13.83
CA GLY A 170 -10.78 12.39 12.73
C GLY A 170 -10.05 12.69 11.42
N THR A 171 -9.46 11.67 10.81
CA THR A 171 -8.75 11.78 9.53
C THR A 171 -9.54 11.13 8.40
N PHE A 172 -9.95 11.94 7.40
CA PHE A 172 -10.56 11.46 6.16
C PHE A 172 -9.54 11.16 5.06
N LYS A 173 -8.36 11.82 5.10
CA LYS A 173 -7.36 11.77 4.03
C LYS A 173 -6.56 10.46 3.99
N THR A 174 -6.57 9.70 5.07
CA THR A 174 -5.70 8.53 5.32
C THR A 174 -6.50 7.28 5.69
N THR A 175 -7.75 7.19 5.25
CA THR A 175 -8.64 6.08 5.62
C THR A 175 -8.34 4.80 4.82
N PRO A 176 -8.42 3.60 5.44
CA PRO A 176 -8.28 2.35 4.72
C PRO A 176 -9.34 2.21 3.62
N PRO A 177 -9.03 1.50 2.52
CA PRO A 177 -10.03 1.14 1.53
C PRO A 177 -11.23 0.47 2.22
N LEU A 178 -12.45 0.89 1.87
CA LEU A 178 -13.77 0.51 2.43
C LEU A 178 -14.36 1.42 3.50
N PHE A 179 -13.57 2.23 4.21
CA PHE A 179 -14.10 3.15 5.20
C PHE A 179 -13.91 4.60 4.76
N SER A 180 -14.73 5.50 5.30
CA SER A 180 -14.68 6.92 4.94
C SER A 180 -13.80 7.76 5.88
N GLN A 181 -13.69 7.36 7.14
CA GLN A 181 -12.96 8.09 8.17
C GLN A 181 -12.25 7.13 9.13
N ILE A 182 -11.07 7.53 9.60
CA ILE A 182 -10.49 7.04 10.86
C ILE A 182 -10.70 8.10 11.93
N TYR A 183 -11.04 7.69 13.15
CA TYR A 183 -11.18 8.53 14.33
C TYR A 183 -10.29 7.98 15.44
N THR A 184 -9.77 8.85 16.27
CA THR A 184 -8.85 8.45 17.34
C THR A 184 -9.23 9.20 18.60
N ILE A 185 -9.19 8.53 19.74
CA ILE A 185 -9.46 9.11 21.05
C ILE A 185 -8.19 8.95 21.90
N HIS A 186 -7.76 10.00 22.56
CA HIS A 186 -6.52 10.01 23.33
C HIS A 186 -6.78 10.51 24.73
N GLY A 187 -6.20 9.83 25.71
CA GLY A 187 -6.15 10.26 27.11
C GLY A 187 -4.79 10.84 27.48
N ILE A 188 -4.72 11.58 28.59
CA ILE A 188 -3.47 12.03 29.18
C ILE A 188 -3.09 11.07 30.30
N LYS A 189 -1.85 10.55 30.26
CA LYS A 189 -1.26 9.84 31.39
C LYS A 189 0.18 10.30 31.60
N TYR A 190 0.55 10.62 32.85
CA TYR A 190 1.90 11.09 33.20
C TYR A 190 2.39 12.26 32.32
N ASN A 191 1.52 13.24 32.05
CA ASN A 191 1.81 14.39 31.20
C ASN A 191 2.21 14.05 29.75
N SER A 192 1.88 12.85 29.28
CA SER A 192 2.04 12.38 27.91
C SER A 192 0.68 12.02 27.31
N VAL A 193 0.47 12.34 26.05
CA VAL A 193 -0.73 11.94 25.30
C VAL A 193 -0.54 10.50 24.85
N LEU A 194 -1.39 9.61 25.32
CA LEU A 194 -1.38 8.21 24.91
C LEU A 194 -2.55 7.96 23.97
N PRO A 195 -2.31 7.33 22.81
CA PRO A 195 -3.39 6.77 22.04
C PRO A 195 -4.04 5.68 22.91
N SER A 196 -5.34 5.86 23.17
CA SER A 196 -6.20 4.91 23.90
C SER A 196 -7.30 4.31 23.03
#